data_AF-U1NZ14-F1
#
_entry.id   AF-U1NZ14-F1
#
_cell.length_a   1.000
_cell.length_b   1.000
_cell.length_c   1.000
_cell.angle_alpha   90.00
_cell.angle_beta   90.00
_cell.angle_gamma   90.00
#
_symmetry.space_group_name_H-M   'P 1'
#
loop_
_entity.id
_entity.type
_entity.pdbx_description
1 polymer ?
#
loop_
_entity_poly.entity_id
_entity_poly.type
_entity_poly.pdbx_seq_one_letter_code
_entity_poly.pdbx_strand_id
1 'polypeptide(L)'
;MSDGMAQPQHGEPPGGEGSVSVVGTAHVSEASVEEVEARIADEQPDVVAVELDEGRYRQLQGEEPDDLDASDLLQGNTVFQFLAYWMLSYIQTRLGDRFDIEPGADMMAAVETAEEYGLGVALVDRDIQETIQRFWARMTITEKLRMVGGLAFGVTDSRVVGVMAGLLVGLLAGPALALFGGAVGVTQAVYLRAATAALLGGAAALVADQAASLVVGGDSRLAAALASGGAVATVAAVSGVADALVGSVLGGLTVTIIGSLALGIAGGLAVGIVAAGLIGLRGPVEPAEDGLDEMDIEELTDADVVTAMMEEFRQFSPGGADALIDERDAYIAHRLVGLRDAGYDVLAVVGAGHREGIERYLDDPASLPPMSSLTGTETGGRIPWGKIIGIGLSVGFVTFFVLLAMAGVQDGFLLRLFGAWFLINGVFAAGFAKLAGARWTSAGVGGAVAWMTSINPALAPGWFTGYVELRHLTVNVGDISTLNELLSDETKPIGEIVSEMFDVPLFKLIMVVALTNIGSIVASLLFVSYILPLFGTELGGVDGVSRLMIEGARNSAELIWRTVT
;
A
#
# COMPACT_ATOMS: atom_id res chain seq x y z
N MET A 1 -9.03 25.87 -22.68
CA MET A 1 -9.49 24.79 -23.59
C MET A 1 -10.59 24.10 -22.82
N SER A 2 -11.77 23.95 -23.43
CA SER A 2 -13.02 23.59 -22.75
C SER A 2 -12.92 22.23 -22.06
N ASP A 3 -12.70 22.23 -20.75
CA ASP A 3 -12.90 21.03 -19.93
C ASP A 3 -14.36 20.64 -20.02
N GLY A 4 -14.58 19.37 -20.39
CA GLY A 4 -15.86 18.87 -20.87
C GLY A 4 -16.97 19.13 -19.88
N MET A 5 -17.86 20.08 -20.20
CA MET A 5 -19.20 20.06 -19.63
C MET A 5 -19.81 18.70 -19.98
N ALA A 6 -20.53 18.08 -19.05
CA ALA A 6 -21.44 16.99 -19.37
C ALA A 6 -22.44 17.54 -20.39
N GLN A 7 -22.13 17.43 -21.68
CA GLN A 7 -23.11 17.72 -22.70
C GLN A 7 -24.06 16.53 -22.69
N PRO A 8 -25.36 16.74 -22.41
CA PRO A 8 -26.31 15.65 -22.46
C PRO A 8 -26.22 15.02 -23.85
N GLN A 9 -26.23 13.68 -23.92
CA GLN A 9 -26.04 12.99 -25.19
C GLN A 9 -27.12 13.36 -26.23
N HIS A 10 -28.27 13.90 -25.75
CA HIS A 10 -29.35 14.48 -26.56
C HIS A 10 -30.01 15.67 -25.81
N GLY A 11 -30.32 16.77 -26.53
CA GLY A 11 -31.16 17.88 -26.04
C GLY A 11 -30.50 19.27 -26.01
N GLU A 12 -31.05 20.26 -26.74
CA GLU A 12 -30.71 21.69 -26.57
C GLU A 12 -31.38 22.24 -25.29
N PRO A 13 -30.71 23.14 -24.54
CA PRO A 13 -31.29 23.67 -23.31
C PRO A 13 -32.54 24.51 -23.62
N PRO A 14 -33.67 24.29 -22.91
CA PRO A 14 -34.78 25.21 -22.98
C PRO A 14 -34.32 26.55 -22.41
N GLY A 15 -34.66 27.66 -23.06
CA GLY A 15 -34.17 29.00 -22.69
C GLY A 15 -34.76 29.59 -21.39
N GLY A 16 -34.96 28.77 -20.35
CA GLY A 16 -35.53 29.10 -19.04
C GLY A 16 -34.52 29.07 -17.87
N GLU A 17 -35.02 29.31 -16.65
CA GLU A 17 -34.25 29.08 -15.42
C GLU A 17 -34.27 27.58 -15.12
N GLY A 18 -33.12 26.92 -15.16
CA GLY A 18 -33.03 25.47 -14.90
C GLY A 18 -33.21 25.12 -13.43
N SER A 19 -33.56 23.87 -13.15
CA SER A 19 -33.75 23.34 -11.80
C SER A 19 -33.06 21.98 -11.61
N VAL A 20 -32.82 21.58 -10.37
CA VAL A 20 -32.26 20.26 -10.04
C VAL A 20 -33.11 19.64 -8.93
N SER A 21 -33.69 18.48 -9.18
CA SER A 21 -34.29 17.59 -8.18
C SER A 21 -33.36 16.40 -7.96
N VAL A 22 -33.25 15.92 -6.71
CA VAL A 22 -32.37 14.80 -6.36
C VAL A 22 -33.21 13.63 -5.84
N VAL A 23 -32.96 12.45 -6.39
CA VAL A 23 -33.51 11.18 -5.93
C VAL A 23 -32.36 10.36 -5.37
N GLY A 24 -32.46 10.02 -4.08
CA GLY A 24 -31.49 9.18 -3.40
C GLY A 24 -31.90 7.71 -3.54
N THR A 25 -31.03 6.87 -4.08
CA THR A 25 -31.30 5.44 -4.29
C THR A 25 -30.50 4.58 -3.31
N ALA A 26 -31.12 3.50 -2.83
CA ALA A 26 -30.38 2.41 -2.20
C ALA A 26 -29.99 1.46 -3.32
N HIS A 27 -28.71 1.45 -3.70
CA HIS A 27 -28.11 0.80 -4.89
C HIS A 27 -28.27 -0.73 -5.04
N VAL A 28 -29.19 -1.32 -4.28
CA VAL A 28 -29.46 -2.76 -4.19
C VAL A 28 -30.93 -2.99 -3.77
N SER A 29 -31.88 -2.17 -4.24
CA SER A 29 -33.31 -2.34 -3.91
C SER A 29 -34.20 -2.18 -5.14
N GLU A 30 -35.03 -3.18 -5.42
CA GLU A 30 -36.07 -3.11 -6.47
C GLU A 30 -37.01 -1.91 -6.26
N ALA A 31 -37.27 -1.54 -5.00
CA ALA A 31 -38.10 -0.38 -4.68
C ALA A 31 -37.46 0.95 -5.14
N SER A 32 -36.13 1.05 -5.13
CA SER A 32 -35.42 2.23 -5.64
C SER A 32 -35.51 2.33 -7.17
N VAL A 33 -35.51 1.19 -7.87
CA VAL A 33 -35.71 1.15 -9.33
C VAL A 33 -37.11 1.66 -9.68
N GLU A 34 -38.15 1.12 -9.05
CA GLU A 34 -39.54 1.54 -9.29
C GLU A 34 -39.75 3.03 -8.96
N GLU A 35 -39.15 3.55 -7.89
CA GLU A 35 -39.23 4.98 -7.54
C GLU A 35 -38.61 5.85 -8.63
N VAL A 36 -37.42 5.48 -9.14
CA VAL A 36 -36.72 6.24 -10.18
C VAL A 36 -37.52 6.25 -11.48
N GLU A 37 -38.02 5.11 -11.93
CA GLU A 37 -38.84 5.00 -13.14
C GLU A 37 -40.10 5.87 -13.03
N ALA A 38 -40.80 5.79 -11.89
CA ALA A 38 -42.01 6.57 -11.64
C ALA A 38 -41.72 8.08 -11.64
N ARG A 39 -40.63 8.51 -10.99
CA ARG A 39 -40.23 9.93 -10.94
C ARG A 39 -39.88 10.47 -12.32
N ILE A 40 -39.14 9.73 -13.14
CA ILE A 40 -38.80 10.15 -14.50
C ILE A 40 -40.07 10.28 -15.35
N ALA A 41 -40.98 9.32 -15.24
CA ALA A 41 -42.24 9.32 -15.98
C ALA A 41 -43.17 10.50 -15.58
N ASP A 42 -43.22 10.84 -14.29
CA ASP A 42 -44.08 11.90 -13.75
C ASP A 42 -43.49 13.31 -13.94
N GLU A 43 -42.19 13.49 -13.72
CA GLU A 43 -41.52 14.81 -13.78
C GLU A 43 -41.12 15.20 -15.21
N GLN A 44 -40.80 14.22 -16.07
CA GLN A 44 -40.30 14.43 -17.45
C GLN A 44 -39.23 15.54 -17.54
N PRO A 45 -38.08 15.38 -16.84
CA PRO A 45 -37.00 16.38 -16.85
C PRO A 45 -36.37 16.49 -18.25
N ASP A 46 -35.65 17.58 -18.52
CA ASP A 46 -34.87 17.69 -19.76
C ASP A 46 -33.69 16.72 -19.76
N VAL A 47 -33.07 16.52 -18.59
CA VAL A 47 -31.88 15.69 -18.40
C VAL A 47 -32.03 14.81 -17.15
N VAL A 48 -31.76 13.53 -17.30
CA VAL A 48 -31.53 12.62 -16.18
C VAL A 48 -30.02 12.52 -15.94
N ALA A 49 -29.58 12.98 -14.78
CA ALA A 49 -28.19 12.91 -14.36
C ALA A 49 -27.97 11.69 -13.45
N VAL A 50 -27.01 10.84 -13.76
CA VAL A 50 -26.74 9.62 -13.00
C VAL A 50 -25.34 9.63 -12.39
N GLU A 51 -25.23 9.12 -11.16
CA GLU A 51 -23.96 8.93 -10.44
C GLU A 51 -23.13 7.76 -11.02
N LEU A 52 -22.77 7.88 -12.30
CA LEU A 52 -21.92 6.96 -13.02
C LEU A 52 -20.83 7.73 -13.76
N ASP A 53 -19.64 7.14 -13.83
CA ASP A 53 -18.56 7.58 -14.71
C ASP A 53 -18.61 6.84 -16.05
N GLU A 54 -17.94 7.37 -17.07
CA GLU A 54 -17.92 6.80 -18.43
C GLU A 54 -17.40 5.35 -18.47
N GLY A 55 -16.43 4.99 -17.61
CA GLY A 55 -15.88 3.64 -17.56
C GLY A 55 -16.88 2.65 -16.99
N ARG A 56 -17.53 2.99 -15.87
CA ARG A 56 -18.58 2.16 -15.28
C ARG A 56 -19.81 2.04 -16.16
N TYR A 57 -20.21 3.11 -16.84
CA TYR A 57 -21.31 3.09 -17.79
C TYR A 57 -21.08 2.08 -18.94
N ARG A 58 -19.89 2.12 -19.58
CA ARG A 58 -19.51 1.16 -20.62
C ARG A 58 -19.52 -0.28 -20.12
N GLN A 59 -19.01 -0.51 -18.90
CA GLN A 59 -18.98 -1.84 -18.29
C GLN A 59 -20.40 -2.39 -18.03
N LEU A 60 -21.33 -1.55 -17.57
CA LEU A 60 -22.73 -1.94 -17.35
C LEU A 60 -23.46 -2.24 -18.68
N GLN A 61 -23.03 -1.63 -19.79
CA GLN A 61 -23.51 -2.00 -21.13
C GLN A 61 -22.91 -3.31 -21.68
N GLY A 62 -22.03 -3.97 -20.93
CA GLY A 62 -21.37 -5.20 -21.34
C GLY A 62 -20.19 -4.99 -22.29
N GLU A 63 -19.63 -3.78 -22.36
CA GLU A 63 -18.36 -3.56 -23.06
C GLU A 63 -17.21 -4.17 -22.24
N GLU A 64 -16.33 -4.93 -22.91
CA GLU A 64 -15.11 -5.43 -22.26
C GLU A 64 -14.19 -4.25 -21.90
N PRO A 65 -13.60 -4.23 -20.69
CA PRO A 65 -12.62 -3.21 -20.33
C PRO A 65 -11.50 -3.16 -21.36
N ASP A 66 -11.07 -1.95 -21.76
CA ASP A 66 -9.98 -1.77 -22.71
C ASP A 66 -8.74 -2.60 -22.25
N ASP A 67 -8.22 -3.45 -23.15
CA ASP A 67 -7.01 -4.24 -22.90
C ASP A 67 -5.85 -3.32 -22.51
N LEU A 68 -5.48 -3.32 -21.23
CA LEU A 68 -4.32 -2.57 -20.75
C LEU A 68 -3.05 -3.21 -21.31
N ASP A 69 -2.37 -2.51 -22.21
CA ASP A 69 -1.12 -2.98 -22.82
C ASP A 69 -0.10 -3.32 -21.72
N ALA A 70 0.47 -4.53 -21.79
CA ALA A 70 1.39 -5.03 -20.75
C ALA A 70 2.63 -4.12 -20.53
N SER A 71 2.97 -3.27 -21.50
CA SER A 71 4.03 -2.25 -21.36
C SER A 71 3.64 -1.06 -20.47
N ASP A 72 2.35 -0.74 -20.36
CA ASP A 72 1.85 0.35 -19.53
C ASP A 72 1.84 -0.03 -18.04
N LEU A 73 1.83 -1.34 -17.73
CA LEU A 73 2.00 -1.90 -16.38
C LEU A 73 3.30 -1.46 -15.69
N LEU A 74 4.35 -1.16 -16.46
CA LEU A 74 5.67 -0.84 -15.93
C LEU A 74 5.92 0.67 -15.76
N GLN A 75 4.95 1.52 -16.10
CA GLN A 75 5.00 2.94 -15.77
C GLN A 75 4.49 3.15 -14.34
N GLY A 76 5.22 3.94 -13.54
CA GLY A 76 5.12 3.95 -12.07
C GLY A 76 3.77 4.33 -11.45
N ASN A 77 2.76 4.69 -12.23
CA ASN A 77 1.39 4.96 -11.75
C ASN A 77 0.45 3.75 -11.92
N THR A 78 0.73 2.86 -12.88
CA THR A 78 -0.21 1.83 -13.33
C THR A 78 -0.31 0.68 -12.33
N VAL A 79 0.79 0.24 -11.70
CA VAL A 79 0.73 -0.81 -10.65
C VAL A 79 -0.19 -0.41 -9.49
N PHE A 80 -0.20 0.87 -9.13
CA PHE A 80 -1.12 1.38 -8.10
C PHE A 80 -2.57 1.45 -8.61
N GLN A 81 -2.79 1.80 -9.89
CA GLN A 81 -4.11 1.72 -10.52
C GLN A 81 -4.63 0.27 -10.54
N PHE A 82 -3.78 -0.71 -10.87
CA PHE A 82 -4.14 -2.13 -10.84
C PHE A 82 -4.48 -2.61 -9.43
N LEU A 83 -3.68 -2.23 -8.43
CA LEU A 83 -3.98 -2.55 -7.04
C LEU A 83 -5.31 -1.92 -6.60
N ALA A 84 -5.58 -0.69 -7.04
CA ALA A 84 -6.85 0.01 -6.79
C ALA A 84 -8.03 -0.71 -7.45
N TYR A 85 -7.91 -1.08 -8.73
CA TYR A 85 -8.93 -1.83 -9.46
C TYR A 85 -9.21 -3.20 -8.84
N TRP A 86 -8.15 -3.93 -8.49
CA TRP A 86 -8.27 -5.24 -7.87
C TRP A 86 -9.00 -5.16 -6.53
N MET A 87 -8.59 -4.23 -5.67
CA MET A 87 -9.26 -4.01 -4.38
C MET A 87 -10.69 -3.50 -4.55
N LEU A 88 -10.94 -2.62 -5.52
CA LEU A 88 -12.29 -2.13 -5.80
C LEU A 88 -13.20 -3.27 -6.23
N SER A 89 -12.74 -4.11 -7.15
CA SER A 89 -13.51 -5.27 -7.60
C SER A 89 -13.70 -6.29 -6.46
N TYR A 90 -12.73 -6.47 -5.56
CA TYR A 90 -12.94 -7.26 -4.34
C TYR A 90 -14.05 -6.70 -3.44
N ILE A 91 -14.04 -5.38 -3.19
CA ILE A 91 -15.09 -4.70 -2.41
C ILE A 91 -16.45 -4.82 -3.10
N GLN A 92 -16.50 -4.65 -4.42
CA GLN A 92 -17.71 -4.77 -5.23
C GLN A 92 -18.30 -6.18 -5.17
N THR A 93 -17.48 -7.22 -5.36
CA THR A 93 -17.94 -8.63 -5.27
C THR A 93 -18.51 -8.93 -3.88
N ARG A 94 -17.85 -8.47 -2.81
CA ARG A 94 -18.29 -8.72 -1.44
C ARG A 94 -19.59 -8.00 -1.05
N LEU A 95 -19.92 -6.91 -1.75
CA LEU A 95 -21.21 -6.21 -1.61
C LEU A 95 -22.31 -6.88 -2.43
N GLY A 96 -22.03 -7.33 -3.65
CA GLY A 96 -23.00 -8.00 -4.52
C GLY A 96 -23.55 -9.31 -3.96
N ASP A 97 -22.68 -10.16 -3.39
CA ASP A 97 -23.06 -11.48 -2.87
C ASP A 97 -24.00 -11.44 -1.66
N ARG A 98 -24.07 -10.30 -0.95
CA ARG A 98 -24.88 -10.15 0.27
C ARG A 98 -26.30 -9.65 0.01
N PHE A 99 -26.56 -9.08 -1.17
CA PHE A 99 -27.81 -8.36 -1.47
C PHE A 99 -28.52 -8.83 -2.75
N ASP A 100 -28.02 -9.85 -3.46
CA ASP A 100 -28.69 -10.54 -4.60
C ASP A 100 -29.23 -9.60 -5.70
N ILE A 101 -28.62 -8.40 -5.85
CA ILE A 101 -28.98 -7.36 -6.83
C ILE A 101 -27.69 -6.82 -7.45
N GLU A 102 -27.69 -6.64 -8.78
CA GLU A 102 -26.54 -6.17 -9.56
C GLU A 102 -26.23 -4.70 -9.23
N PRO A 103 -25.03 -4.36 -8.70
CA PRO A 103 -24.71 -3.01 -8.28
C PRO A 103 -24.83 -1.99 -9.42
N GLY A 104 -25.73 -1.02 -9.29
CA GLY A 104 -25.99 0.00 -10.32
C GLY A 104 -27.20 -0.28 -11.21
N ALA A 105 -28.02 -1.28 -10.90
CA ALA A 105 -29.29 -1.54 -11.60
C ALA A 105 -30.26 -0.35 -11.56
N ASP A 106 -30.30 0.38 -10.44
CA ASP A 106 -31.06 1.62 -10.27
C ASP A 106 -30.61 2.75 -11.22
N MET A 107 -29.30 2.89 -11.37
CA MET A 107 -28.70 3.87 -12.27
C MET A 107 -28.91 3.48 -13.74
N MET A 108 -28.86 2.19 -14.08
CA MET A 108 -29.18 1.74 -15.43
C MET A 108 -30.66 1.88 -15.76
N ALA A 109 -31.57 1.57 -14.83
CA ALA A 109 -32.99 1.83 -15.01
C ALA A 109 -33.26 3.32 -15.28
N ALA A 110 -32.54 4.23 -14.61
CA ALA A 110 -32.63 5.66 -14.88
C ALA A 110 -32.22 6.02 -16.32
N VAL A 111 -31.11 5.46 -16.80
CA VAL A 111 -30.62 5.67 -18.17
C VAL A 111 -31.61 5.11 -19.19
N GLU A 112 -32.02 3.86 -19.04
CA GLU A 112 -32.93 3.18 -19.96
C GLU A 112 -34.28 3.89 -20.05
N THR A 113 -34.81 4.31 -18.90
CA THR A 113 -36.05 5.10 -18.84
C THR A 113 -35.87 6.46 -19.52
N ALA A 114 -34.78 7.17 -19.25
CA ALA A 114 -34.50 8.44 -19.92
C ALA A 114 -34.43 8.28 -21.44
N GLU A 115 -33.78 7.23 -21.94
CA GLU A 115 -33.70 6.91 -23.36
C GLU A 115 -35.07 6.54 -23.95
N GLU A 116 -35.91 5.79 -23.23
CA GLU A 116 -37.28 5.44 -23.64
C GLU A 116 -38.14 6.69 -23.85
N TYR A 117 -38.04 7.67 -22.94
CA TYR A 117 -38.76 8.95 -23.03
C TYR A 117 -38.07 9.98 -23.93
N GLY A 118 -36.89 9.66 -24.48
CA GLY A 118 -36.11 10.55 -25.36
C GLY A 118 -35.52 11.77 -24.65
N LEU A 119 -35.22 11.63 -23.36
CA LEU A 119 -34.62 12.64 -22.49
C LEU A 119 -33.08 12.64 -22.61
N GLY A 120 -32.42 13.71 -22.20
CA GLY A 120 -30.97 13.76 -22.14
C GLY A 120 -30.42 12.91 -20.99
N VAL A 121 -29.28 12.25 -21.20
CA VAL A 121 -28.56 11.54 -20.12
C VAL A 121 -27.22 12.24 -19.86
N ALA A 122 -26.93 12.51 -18.59
CA ALA A 122 -25.68 13.11 -18.14
C ALA A 122 -24.98 12.25 -17.08
N LEU A 123 -23.74 11.84 -17.37
CA LEU A 123 -22.86 11.17 -16.43
C LEU A 123 -22.16 12.23 -15.55
N VAL A 124 -22.49 12.25 -14.26
CA VAL A 124 -22.05 13.32 -13.34
C VAL A 124 -20.99 12.89 -12.33
N ASP A 125 -20.58 11.62 -12.33
CA ASP A 125 -19.54 11.14 -11.41
C ASP A 125 -18.12 11.34 -11.97
N ARG A 126 -17.14 11.24 -11.06
CA ARG A 126 -15.71 11.28 -11.37
C ARG A 126 -15.22 9.88 -11.70
N ASP A 127 -14.20 9.79 -12.56
CA ASP A 127 -13.48 8.53 -12.80
C ASP A 127 -13.13 7.84 -11.48
N ILE A 128 -13.55 6.58 -11.37
CA ILE A 128 -13.42 5.82 -10.13
C ILE A 128 -11.96 5.62 -9.73
N GLN A 129 -11.02 5.54 -10.68
CA GLN A 129 -9.59 5.41 -10.38
C GLN A 129 -9.06 6.69 -9.75
N GLU A 130 -9.48 7.85 -10.25
CA GLU A 130 -9.13 9.13 -9.66
C GLU A 130 -9.69 9.25 -8.24
N THR A 131 -10.94 8.87 -8.04
CA THR A 131 -11.59 8.83 -6.73
C THR A 131 -10.83 7.94 -5.74
N ILE A 132 -10.43 6.74 -6.15
CA ILE A 132 -9.66 5.83 -5.30
C ILE A 132 -8.22 6.34 -5.06
N GLN A 133 -7.55 6.91 -6.06
CA GLN A 133 -6.22 7.50 -5.88
C GLN A 133 -6.25 8.62 -4.83
N ARG A 134 -7.29 9.46 -4.86
CA ARG A 134 -7.48 10.54 -3.88
C ARG A 134 -7.86 10.02 -2.50
N PHE A 135 -8.69 8.98 -2.42
CA PHE A 135 -8.96 8.24 -1.20
C PHE A 135 -7.68 7.80 -0.50
N TRP A 136 -6.79 7.14 -1.22
CA TRP A 136 -5.49 6.75 -0.66
C TRP A 136 -4.58 7.94 -0.36
N ALA A 137 -4.62 9.01 -1.15
CA ALA A 137 -3.77 10.17 -0.93
C ALA A 137 -4.13 10.93 0.36
N ARG A 138 -5.43 11.03 0.68
CA ARG A 138 -5.94 11.72 1.88
C ARG A 138 -5.75 10.94 3.17
N MET A 139 -5.71 9.61 3.10
CA MET A 139 -5.46 8.78 4.28
C MET A 139 -4.05 8.96 4.85
N THR A 140 -3.98 9.09 6.16
CA THR A 140 -2.78 8.97 6.99
C THR A 140 -2.22 7.56 6.95
N ILE A 141 -0.93 7.42 7.29
CA ILE A 141 -0.26 6.10 7.37
C ILE A 141 -0.98 5.17 8.33
N THR A 142 -1.53 5.69 9.43
CA THR A 142 -2.27 4.92 10.43
C THR A 142 -3.60 4.41 9.90
N GLU A 143 -4.37 5.23 9.17
CA GLU A 143 -5.62 4.78 8.54
C GLU A 143 -5.34 3.70 7.48
N LYS A 144 -4.28 3.88 6.67
CA LYS A 144 -3.85 2.88 5.67
C LYS A 144 -3.49 1.54 6.29
N LEU A 145 -2.70 1.55 7.36
CA LEU A 145 -2.30 0.33 8.07
C LEU A 145 -3.50 -0.37 8.71
N ARG A 146 -4.47 0.38 9.23
CA ARG A 146 -5.71 -0.18 9.79
C ARG A 146 -6.60 -0.81 8.72
N MET A 147 -6.83 -0.12 7.60
CA MET A 147 -7.61 -0.67 6.47
C MET A 147 -6.97 -1.95 5.94
N VAL A 148 -5.67 -1.94 5.64
CA VAL A 148 -4.96 -3.12 5.13
C VAL A 148 -4.92 -4.24 6.18
N GLY A 149 -4.76 -3.90 7.46
CA GLY A 149 -4.78 -4.87 8.57
C GLY A 149 -6.15 -5.54 8.75
N GLY A 150 -7.23 -4.76 8.65
CA GLY A 150 -8.60 -5.25 8.73
C GLY A 150 -8.96 -6.17 7.55
N LEU A 151 -8.56 -5.81 6.33
CA LEU A 151 -8.86 -6.59 5.12
C LEU A 151 -8.01 -7.87 5.01
N ALA A 152 -6.70 -7.80 5.25
CA ALA A 152 -5.79 -8.91 4.98
C ALA A 152 -5.85 -10.02 6.05
N PHE A 153 -6.30 -9.69 7.27
CA PHE A 153 -6.26 -10.64 8.38
C PHE A 153 -7.57 -10.71 9.18
N GLY A 154 -8.59 -9.90 8.86
CA GLY A 154 -9.75 -9.73 9.75
C GLY A 154 -9.36 -9.16 11.12
N VAL A 155 -8.16 -8.59 11.22
CA VAL A 155 -7.56 -8.21 12.50
C VAL A 155 -7.85 -6.75 12.75
N THR A 156 -8.88 -6.50 13.54
CA THR A 156 -9.15 -5.22 14.20
C THR A 156 -8.36 -5.09 15.52
N ASP A 157 -7.77 -6.19 16.01
CA ASP A 157 -7.08 -6.20 17.31
C ASP A 157 -5.79 -5.36 17.27
N SER A 158 -5.81 -4.26 18.04
CA SER A 158 -4.69 -3.35 18.25
C SER A 158 -3.40 -4.08 18.70
N ARG A 159 -3.52 -5.25 19.33
CA ARG A 159 -2.38 -6.08 19.76
C ARG A 159 -1.61 -6.66 18.59
N VAL A 160 -2.30 -7.18 17.59
CA VAL A 160 -1.66 -7.78 16.42
C VAL A 160 -1.03 -6.69 15.56
N VAL A 161 -1.70 -5.54 15.40
CA VAL A 161 -1.12 -4.35 14.74
C VAL A 161 0.17 -3.91 15.46
N GLY A 162 0.16 -3.87 16.79
CA GLY A 162 1.34 -3.55 17.58
C GLY A 162 2.47 -4.56 17.43
N VAL A 163 2.17 -5.86 17.41
CA VAL A 163 3.17 -6.91 17.18
C VAL A 163 3.79 -6.77 15.79
N MET A 164 2.99 -6.58 14.74
CA MET A 164 3.48 -6.43 13.37
C MET A 164 4.33 -5.17 13.20
N ALA A 165 3.86 -4.03 13.70
CA ALA A 165 4.65 -2.79 13.72
C ALA A 165 5.94 -2.97 14.51
N GLY A 166 5.88 -3.66 15.65
CA GLY A 166 7.02 -3.96 16.49
C GLY A 166 8.07 -4.85 15.79
N LEU A 167 7.65 -5.89 15.09
CA LEU A 167 8.53 -6.74 14.28
C LEU A 167 9.21 -5.94 13.17
N LEU A 168 8.47 -5.09 12.48
CA LEU A 168 8.98 -4.29 11.37
C LEU A 168 10.01 -3.25 11.87
N VAL A 169 9.68 -2.52 12.94
CA VAL A 169 10.62 -1.61 13.61
C VAL A 169 11.84 -2.38 14.11
N GLY A 170 11.65 -3.56 14.68
CA GLY A 170 12.73 -4.37 15.23
C GLY A 170 13.69 -4.90 14.16
N LEU A 171 13.16 -5.32 13.01
CA LEU A 171 13.95 -5.75 11.86
C LEU A 171 14.84 -4.61 11.33
N LEU A 172 14.35 -3.37 11.34
CA LEU A 172 15.13 -2.18 10.95
C LEU A 172 16.10 -1.72 12.05
N ALA A 173 15.71 -1.86 13.32
CA ALA A 173 16.52 -1.51 14.47
C ALA A 173 17.76 -2.40 14.59
N GLY A 174 17.69 -3.67 14.18
CA GLY A 174 18.84 -4.59 14.26
C GLY A 174 20.07 -4.12 13.47
N PRO A 175 19.97 -3.87 12.16
CA PRO A 175 21.06 -3.31 11.36
C PRO A 175 21.55 -1.94 11.88
N ALA A 176 20.66 -1.10 12.42
CA ALA A 176 21.04 0.17 13.05
C ALA A 176 21.84 -0.06 14.35
N LEU A 177 21.43 -1.02 15.18
CA LEU A 177 22.17 -1.44 16.37
C LEU A 177 23.53 -2.00 15.98
N ALA A 178 23.67 -2.73 14.87
CA ALA A 178 24.98 -3.20 14.42
C ALA A 178 25.94 -2.05 14.07
N LEU A 179 25.44 -0.97 13.49
CA LEU A 179 26.22 0.21 13.11
C LEU A 179 26.57 1.11 14.29
N PHE A 180 25.57 1.41 15.13
CA PHE A 180 25.64 2.46 16.14
C PHE A 180 25.61 1.95 17.57
N GLY A 181 25.45 0.64 17.78
CA GLY A 181 25.31 0.03 19.09
C GLY A 181 26.48 0.35 20.02
N GLY A 182 27.71 0.41 19.50
CA GLY A 182 28.88 0.81 20.27
C GLY A 182 28.76 2.21 20.90
N ALA A 183 28.12 3.16 20.21
CA ALA A 183 27.92 4.53 20.72
C ALA A 183 26.88 4.60 21.85
N VAL A 184 25.94 3.66 21.88
CA VAL A 184 24.92 3.53 22.93
C VAL A 184 25.27 2.45 23.96
N GLY A 185 26.51 1.95 23.96
CA GLY A 185 27.03 1.02 24.96
C GLY A 185 26.72 -0.47 24.72
N VAL A 186 26.19 -0.83 23.54
CA VAL A 186 26.01 -2.24 23.15
C VAL A 186 27.37 -2.83 22.77
N THR A 187 27.84 -3.75 23.60
CA THR A 187 29.15 -4.39 23.42
C THR A 187 29.03 -5.72 22.68
N GLN A 188 30.17 -6.27 22.23
CA GLN A 188 30.21 -7.60 21.63
C GLN A 188 29.66 -8.70 22.55
N ALA A 189 29.80 -8.54 23.87
CA ALA A 189 29.21 -9.46 24.85
C ALA A 189 27.68 -9.40 24.86
N VAL A 190 27.09 -8.22 24.62
CA VAL A 190 25.63 -8.05 24.51
C VAL A 190 25.12 -8.69 23.22
N TYR A 191 25.81 -8.50 22.08
CA TYR A 191 25.45 -9.21 20.84
C TYR A 191 25.60 -10.73 21.00
N LEU A 192 26.66 -11.21 21.65
CA LEU A 192 26.84 -12.64 21.91
C LEU A 192 25.68 -13.20 22.73
N ARG A 193 25.32 -12.55 23.83
CA ARG A 193 24.18 -12.97 24.66
C ARG A 193 22.87 -13.00 23.88
N ALA A 194 22.60 -11.97 23.09
CA ALA A 194 21.39 -11.90 22.28
C ALA A 194 21.38 -12.97 21.18
N ALA A 195 22.52 -13.25 20.54
CA ALA A 195 22.66 -14.30 19.55
C ALA A 195 22.44 -15.69 20.17
N THR A 196 23.06 -15.96 21.31
CA THR A 196 22.86 -17.20 22.08
C THR A 196 21.39 -17.39 22.44
N ALA A 197 20.74 -16.34 22.96
CA ALA A 197 19.33 -16.37 23.31
C ALA A 197 18.43 -16.66 22.12
N ALA A 198 18.65 -16.00 20.99
CA ALA A 198 17.86 -16.21 19.78
C ALA A 198 18.04 -17.62 19.20
N LEU A 199 19.27 -18.14 19.17
CA LEU A 199 19.55 -19.47 18.64
C LEU A 199 18.94 -20.58 19.51
N LEU A 200 19.13 -20.49 20.84
CA LEU A 200 18.57 -21.48 21.76
C LEU A 200 17.04 -21.39 21.82
N GLY A 201 16.50 -20.17 21.83
CA GLY A 201 15.05 -19.94 21.78
C GLY A 201 14.42 -20.46 20.50
N GLY A 202 15.02 -20.17 19.34
CA GLY A 202 14.55 -20.68 18.05
C GLY A 202 14.62 -22.20 17.97
N ALA A 203 15.71 -22.81 18.43
CA ALA A 203 15.82 -24.27 18.50
C ALA A 203 14.75 -24.89 19.41
N ALA A 204 14.50 -24.30 20.59
CA ALA A 204 13.45 -24.75 21.49
C ALA A 204 12.05 -24.59 20.88
N ALA A 205 11.78 -23.49 20.19
CA ALA A 205 10.53 -23.27 19.48
C ALA A 205 10.29 -24.33 18.40
N LEU A 206 11.30 -24.65 17.58
CA LEU A 206 11.19 -25.69 16.55
C LEU A 206 10.94 -27.09 17.14
N VAL A 207 11.62 -27.41 18.25
CA VAL A 207 11.41 -28.69 18.95
C VAL A 207 10.00 -28.76 19.53
N ALA A 208 9.53 -27.68 20.17
CA ALA A 208 8.19 -27.60 20.72
C ALA A 208 7.10 -27.64 19.64
N ASP A 209 7.32 -26.97 18.52
CA ASP A 209 6.44 -27.01 17.34
C ASP A 209 6.29 -28.43 16.80
N GLN A 210 7.41 -29.12 16.61
CA GLN A 210 7.44 -30.49 16.12
C GLN A 210 6.81 -31.47 17.12
N ALA A 211 7.02 -31.28 18.42
CA ALA A 211 6.36 -32.07 19.47
C ALA A 211 4.85 -31.79 19.53
N ALA A 212 4.44 -30.52 19.43
CA ALA A 212 3.05 -30.11 19.48
C ALA A 212 2.26 -30.58 18.25
N SER A 213 2.90 -30.71 17.08
CA SER A 213 2.27 -31.27 15.87
C SER A 213 1.75 -32.71 16.04
N LEU A 214 2.21 -33.43 17.07
CA LEU A 214 1.80 -34.79 17.37
C LEU A 214 0.57 -34.86 18.28
N VAL A 215 0.20 -33.73 18.93
CA VAL A 215 -0.75 -33.73 20.06
C VAL A 215 -1.83 -32.65 19.94
N VAL A 216 -1.60 -31.55 19.22
CA VAL A 216 -2.50 -30.38 19.23
C VAL A 216 -2.69 -29.80 17.81
N GLY A 217 -3.84 -29.14 17.58
CA GLY A 217 -4.15 -28.39 16.36
C GLY A 217 -3.28 -27.13 16.16
N GLY A 218 -3.45 -26.47 15.00
CA GLY A 218 -2.52 -25.46 14.46
C GLY A 218 -2.22 -24.26 15.36
N ASP A 219 -3.24 -23.57 15.90
CA ASP A 219 -3.04 -22.32 16.63
C ASP A 219 -2.35 -22.54 17.98
N SER A 220 -2.76 -23.59 18.70
CA SER A 220 -2.15 -24.00 19.96
C SER A 220 -0.71 -24.48 19.80
N ARG A 221 -0.36 -25.02 18.63
CA ARG A 221 1.00 -25.43 18.28
C ARG A 221 1.93 -24.23 18.13
N LEU A 222 1.50 -23.19 17.41
CA LEU A 222 2.28 -21.95 17.28
C LEU A 222 2.46 -21.27 18.64
N ALA A 223 1.40 -21.19 19.44
CA ALA A 223 1.47 -20.61 20.78
C ALA A 223 2.45 -21.37 21.70
N ALA A 224 2.44 -22.71 21.67
CA ALA A 224 3.38 -23.53 22.43
C ALA A 224 4.84 -23.34 21.97
N ALA A 225 5.07 -23.24 20.66
CA ALA A 225 6.40 -22.99 20.09
C ALA A 225 6.95 -21.62 20.53
N LEU A 226 6.15 -20.57 20.41
CA LEU A 226 6.55 -19.22 20.81
C LEU A 226 6.79 -19.10 22.31
N ALA A 227 5.92 -19.69 23.14
CA ALA A 227 6.04 -19.64 24.60
C ALA A 227 7.30 -20.37 25.09
N SER A 228 7.55 -21.59 24.59
CA SER A 228 8.74 -22.37 24.95
C SER A 228 10.02 -21.71 24.45
N GLY A 229 10.04 -21.25 23.19
CA GLY A 229 11.17 -20.52 22.61
C GLY A 229 11.50 -19.24 23.37
N GLY A 230 10.48 -18.44 23.69
CA GLY A 230 10.64 -17.20 24.46
C GLY A 230 11.17 -17.45 25.88
N ALA A 231 10.68 -18.50 26.56
CA ALA A 231 11.17 -18.88 27.88
C ALA A 231 12.66 -19.27 27.83
N VAL A 232 13.05 -20.12 26.88
CA VAL A 232 14.46 -20.55 26.72
C VAL A 232 15.35 -19.37 26.33
N ALA A 233 14.90 -18.50 25.41
CA ALA A 233 15.62 -17.30 25.02
C ALA A 233 15.86 -16.39 26.23
N THR A 234 14.86 -16.18 27.07
CA THR A 234 14.96 -15.35 28.27
C THR A 234 15.97 -15.91 29.26
N VAL A 235 15.90 -17.23 29.54
CA VAL A 235 16.87 -17.90 30.42
C VAL A 235 18.28 -17.77 29.86
N ALA A 236 18.47 -17.97 28.56
CA ALA A 236 19.76 -17.85 27.91
C ALA A 236 20.31 -16.42 27.95
N ALA A 237 19.48 -15.41 27.68
CA ALA A 237 19.88 -14.00 27.73
C ALA A 237 20.33 -13.56 29.13
N VAL A 238 19.63 -14.01 30.18
CA VAL A 238 19.93 -13.64 31.58
C VAL A 238 21.16 -14.38 32.10
N SER A 239 21.21 -15.69 31.88
CA SER A 239 22.27 -16.54 32.43
C SER A 239 23.59 -16.48 31.65
N GLY A 240 23.53 -16.15 30.35
CA GLY A 240 24.66 -16.34 29.43
C GLY A 240 25.00 -17.81 29.21
N VAL A 241 24.07 -18.74 29.48
CA VAL A 241 24.30 -20.17 29.27
C VAL A 241 24.58 -20.41 27.79
N ALA A 242 25.64 -21.17 27.50
CA ALA A 242 26.15 -21.44 26.17
C ALA A 242 26.82 -20.27 25.43
N ASP A 243 27.01 -19.08 26.02
CA ASP A 243 27.74 -17.97 25.37
C ASP A 243 29.15 -18.39 24.92
N ALA A 244 29.87 -19.13 25.78
CA ALA A 244 31.20 -19.63 25.46
C ALA A 244 31.19 -20.63 24.29
N LEU A 245 30.15 -21.47 24.21
CA LEU A 245 29.98 -22.44 23.14
C LEU A 245 29.64 -21.73 21.83
N VAL A 246 28.63 -20.85 21.85
CA VAL A 246 28.18 -20.08 20.68
C VAL A 246 29.30 -19.19 20.18
N GLY A 247 30.03 -18.50 21.06
CA GLY A 247 31.17 -17.67 20.68
C GLY A 247 32.38 -18.46 20.16
N SER A 248 32.52 -19.74 20.52
CA SER A 248 33.57 -20.61 19.96
C SER A 248 33.23 -21.13 18.55
N VAL A 249 31.93 -21.23 18.23
CA VAL A 249 31.44 -21.75 16.95
C VAL A 249 31.20 -20.61 15.95
N LEU A 250 30.70 -19.47 16.41
CA LEU A 250 30.35 -18.33 15.58
C LEU A 250 31.45 -17.28 15.57
N GLY A 251 31.79 -16.79 14.38
CA GLY A 251 32.67 -15.63 14.23
C GLY A 251 32.01 -14.35 14.74
N GLY A 252 32.84 -13.35 15.08
CA GLY A 252 32.37 -12.05 15.59
C GLY A 252 31.32 -11.38 14.70
N LEU A 253 31.48 -11.46 13.38
CA LEU A 253 30.51 -10.95 12.41
C LEU A 253 29.15 -11.64 12.54
N THR A 254 29.13 -12.97 12.58
CA THR A 254 27.89 -13.75 12.70
C THR A 254 27.18 -13.47 14.02
N VAL A 255 27.96 -13.34 15.10
CA VAL A 255 27.45 -12.92 16.40
C VAL A 255 26.82 -11.53 16.33
N THR A 256 27.47 -10.56 15.69
CA THR A 256 26.93 -9.21 15.52
C THR A 256 25.65 -9.23 14.71
N ILE A 257 25.58 -9.97 13.60
CA ILE A 257 24.37 -10.08 12.75
C ILE A 257 23.19 -10.67 13.53
N ILE A 258 23.37 -11.85 14.13
CA ILE A 258 22.28 -12.53 14.83
C ILE A 258 21.91 -11.75 16.08
N GLY A 259 22.89 -11.28 16.84
CA GLY A 259 22.69 -10.56 18.09
C GLY A 259 22.01 -9.22 17.89
N SER A 260 22.42 -8.43 16.89
CA SER A 260 21.79 -7.13 16.63
C SER A 260 20.35 -7.30 16.14
N LEU A 261 20.08 -8.26 15.26
CA LEU A 261 18.71 -8.58 14.81
C LEU A 261 17.84 -9.07 15.98
N ALA A 262 18.37 -9.93 16.84
CA ALA A 262 17.66 -10.41 18.01
C ALA A 262 17.29 -9.25 18.97
N LEU A 263 18.23 -8.35 19.25
CA LEU A 263 17.97 -7.16 20.08
C LEU A 263 16.98 -6.20 19.42
N GLY A 264 17.12 -5.99 18.11
CA GLY A 264 16.21 -5.18 17.32
C GLY A 264 14.79 -5.71 17.41
N ILE A 265 14.58 -6.98 17.07
CA ILE A 265 13.27 -7.66 17.11
C ILE A 265 12.68 -7.62 18.53
N ALA A 266 13.46 -7.97 19.55
CA ALA A 266 12.98 -7.96 20.93
C ALA A 266 12.57 -6.55 21.40
N GLY A 267 13.39 -5.53 21.09
CA GLY A 267 13.09 -4.14 21.41
C GLY A 267 11.89 -3.60 20.64
N GLY A 268 11.81 -3.91 19.35
CA GLY A 268 10.69 -3.55 18.48
C GLY A 268 9.37 -4.15 18.97
N LEU A 269 9.35 -5.45 19.28
CA LEU A 269 8.20 -6.14 19.88
C LEU A 269 7.79 -5.50 21.22
N ALA A 270 8.74 -5.19 22.09
CA ALA A 270 8.43 -4.54 23.37
C ALA A 270 7.76 -3.17 23.17
N VAL A 271 8.30 -2.35 22.26
CA VAL A 271 7.69 -1.06 21.88
C VAL A 271 6.31 -1.26 21.26
N GLY A 272 6.16 -2.24 20.37
CA GLY A 272 4.90 -2.58 19.71
C GLY A 272 3.80 -3.01 20.68
N ILE A 273 4.14 -3.85 21.67
CA ILE A 273 3.22 -4.29 22.73
C ILE A 273 2.82 -3.11 23.62
N VAL A 274 3.77 -2.25 24.00
CA VAL A 274 3.47 -1.04 24.80
C VAL A 274 2.58 -0.09 24.02
N ALA A 275 2.87 0.14 22.73
CA ALA A 275 2.06 0.97 21.86
C ALA A 275 0.64 0.41 21.72
N ALA A 276 0.50 -0.90 21.47
CA ALA A 276 -0.80 -1.57 21.43
C ALA A 276 -1.56 -1.44 22.75
N GLY A 277 -0.89 -1.60 23.89
CA GLY A 277 -1.51 -1.41 25.21
C GLY A 277 -1.98 0.02 25.44
N LEU A 278 -1.17 1.01 25.06
CA LEU A 278 -1.53 2.44 25.15
C LEU A 278 -2.66 2.83 24.19
N ILE A 279 -2.76 2.18 23.04
CA ILE A 279 -3.88 2.35 22.10
C ILE A 279 -5.13 1.70 22.70
N GLY A 280 -5.04 0.48 23.22
CA GLY A 280 -6.16 -0.21 23.87
C GLY A 280 -6.69 0.50 25.12
N LEU A 281 -5.86 1.29 25.83
CA LEU A 281 -6.31 2.14 26.94
C LEU A 281 -7.21 3.30 26.50
N ARG A 282 -7.23 3.68 25.21
CA ARG A 282 -8.15 4.68 24.66
C ARG A 282 -9.53 4.10 24.31
N GLY A 283 -9.78 2.83 24.67
CA GLY A 283 -10.97 2.07 24.30
C GLY A 283 -10.69 1.21 23.06
N PRO A 284 -11.43 0.10 22.87
CA PRO A 284 -11.45 -0.58 21.60
C PRO A 284 -11.88 0.42 20.52
N VAL A 285 -11.13 0.49 19.42
CA VAL A 285 -11.73 0.86 18.13
C VAL A 285 -12.28 -0.45 17.58
N GLU A 286 -13.23 -1.03 18.30
CA GLU A 286 -14.11 -2.03 17.74
C GLU A 286 -15.05 -1.26 16.79
N PRO A 287 -15.37 -1.79 15.60
CA PRO A 287 -16.64 -1.44 14.98
C PRO A 287 -17.70 -1.66 16.06
N ALA A 288 -18.58 -0.70 16.26
CA ALA A 288 -19.60 -0.85 17.29
C ALA A 288 -20.55 -1.96 16.86
N GLU A 289 -20.28 -3.22 17.23
CA GLU A 289 -21.32 -4.26 17.23
C GLU A 289 -22.40 -3.94 18.29
N ASP A 290 -22.15 -2.97 19.18
CA ASP A 290 -23.13 -2.40 20.11
C ASP A 290 -23.55 -0.97 19.71
N GLY A 291 -23.95 -0.79 18.44
CA GLY A 291 -24.52 0.45 17.92
C GLY A 291 -25.98 0.35 17.46
N LEU A 292 -26.49 -0.87 17.28
CA LEU A 292 -27.90 -1.12 17.04
C LEU A 292 -28.39 -1.98 18.21
N ASP A 293 -28.80 -1.32 19.29
CA ASP A 293 -29.74 -1.97 20.21
C ASP A 293 -30.83 -2.63 19.36
N GLU A 294 -31.29 -3.80 19.79
CA GLU A 294 -32.36 -4.63 19.22
C GLU A 294 -33.75 -3.92 19.22
N MET A 295 -33.75 -2.60 19.17
CA MET A 295 -34.88 -1.69 19.21
C MET A 295 -34.76 -0.75 18.00
N ASP A 296 -35.60 -1.00 16.98
CA ASP A 296 -35.90 -0.20 15.77
C ASP A 296 -35.18 -0.54 14.44
N ILE A 297 -34.52 -1.69 14.27
CA ILE A 297 -34.07 -2.14 12.92
C ILE A 297 -35.26 -2.34 11.96
N GLU A 298 -36.45 -2.63 12.48
CA GLU A 298 -37.66 -2.88 11.70
C GLU A 298 -38.40 -1.60 11.25
N GLU A 299 -37.94 -0.41 11.68
CA GLU A 299 -38.51 0.89 11.29
C GLU A 299 -37.55 1.81 10.52
N LEU A 300 -36.27 1.42 10.34
CA LEU A 300 -35.29 2.22 9.60
C LEU A 300 -35.43 2.00 8.09
N THR A 301 -35.39 3.08 7.31
CA THR A 301 -35.32 2.97 5.85
C THR A 301 -33.92 2.53 5.41
N ASP A 302 -33.80 1.94 4.22
CA ASP A 302 -32.48 1.58 3.66
C ASP A 302 -31.53 2.79 3.60
N ALA A 303 -32.06 4.00 3.42
CA ALA A 303 -31.31 5.26 3.45
C ALA A 303 -30.76 5.60 4.85
N ASP A 304 -31.51 5.33 5.92
CA ASP A 304 -31.07 5.57 7.29
C ASP A 304 -29.93 4.63 7.69
N VAL A 305 -29.99 3.38 7.24
CA VAL A 305 -28.92 2.38 7.43
C VAL A 305 -27.64 2.81 6.71
N VAL A 306 -27.76 3.22 5.43
CA VAL A 306 -26.61 3.72 4.66
C VAL A 306 -25.98 4.94 5.32
N THR A 307 -26.80 5.86 5.84
CA THR A 307 -26.32 7.06 6.54
C THR A 307 -25.54 6.69 7.80
N ALA A 308 -26.05 5.75 8.61
CA ALA A 308 -25.35 5.27 9.81
C ALA A 308 -24.00 4.61 9.48
N MET A 309 -23.96 3.79 8.41
CA MET A 309 -22.72 3.15 7.95
C MET A 309 -21.68 4.17 7.46
N MET A 310 -22.13 5.24 6.77
CA MET A 310 -21.24 6.30 6.31
C MET A 310 -20.65 7.09 7.49
N GLU A 311 -21.43 7.32 8.55
CA GLU A 311 -20.95 8.00 9.75
C GLU A 311 -19.94 7.13 10.53
N GLU A 312 -20.16 5.81 10.62
CA GLU A 312 -19.18 4.89 11.20
C GLU A 312 -17.87 4.89 10.40
N PHE A 313 -17.96 4.88 9.07
CA PHE A 313 -16.80 4.99 8.20
C PHE A 313 -16.04 6.31 8.37
N ARG A 314 -16.75 7.44 8.52
CA ARG A 314 -16.15 8.77 8.82
C ARG A 314 -15.36 8.75 10.12
N GLN A 315 -15.86 8.09 11.16
CA GLN A 315 -15.14 7.95 12.43
C GLN A 315 -13.90 7.06 12.31
N PHE A 316 -13.99 5.99 11.51
CA PHE A 316 -12.90 5.06 11.29
C PHE A 316 -11.76 5.64 10.43
N SER A 317 -12.11 6.33 9.34
CA SER A 317 -11.16 6.88 8.38
C SER A 317 -11.60 8.28 7.89
N PRO A 318 -11.43 9.33 8.72
CA PRO A 318 -11.78 10.71 8.37
C PRO A 318 -11.24 11.16 7.01
N GLY A 319 -9.94 10.97 6.76
CA GLY A 319 -9.34 11.39 5.48
C GLY A 319 -9.86 10.58 4.29
N GLY A 320 -10.28 9.33 4.54
CA GLY A 320 -10.90 8.50 3.52
C GLY A 320 -12.31 8.95 3.18
N ALA A 321 -13.12 9.29 4.18
CA ALA A 321 -14.47 9.80 3.99
C ALA A 321 -14.48 11.19 3.33
N ASP A 322 -13.55 12.07 3.71
CA ASP A 322 -13.35 13.36 3.03
C ASP A 322 -13.17 13.15 1.52
N ALA A 323 -12.43 12.10 1.11
CA ALA A 323 -12.12 11.81 -0.30
C ALA A 323 -13.26 11.16 -1.09
N LEU A 324 -13.87 10.12 -0.50
CA LEU A 324 -14.86 9.27 -1.14
C LEU A 324 -16.27 9.86 -1.09
N ILE A 325 -16.55 10.70 -0.10
CA ILE A 325 -17.87 11.28 0.12
C ILE A 325 -17.82 12.77 -0.19
N ASP A 326 -17.21 13.59 0.66
CA ASP A 326 -17.31 15.05 0.54
C ASP A 326 -16.70 15.59 -0.76
N GLU A 327 -15.56 15.00 -1.13
CA GLU A 327 -14.93 15.00 -2.46
C GLU A 327 -15.87 14.91 -3.64
N ARG A 328 -16.59 13.81 -3.59
CA ARG A 328 -17.39 13.25 -4.67
C ARG A 328 -18.71 14.00 -4.75
N ASP A 329 -19.33 14.32 -3.61
CA ASP A 329 -20.50 15.19 -3.50
C ASP A 329 -20.23 16.55 -4.14
N ALA A 330 -19.09 17.17 -3.80
CA ALA A 330 -18.72 18.47 -4.35
C ALA A 330 -18.50 18.40 -5.87
N TYR A 331 -17.90 17.31 -6.37
CA TYR A 331 -17.69 17.09 -7.80
C TYR A 331 -19.03 16.94 -8.54
N ILE A 332 -19.92 16.06 -8.04
CA ILE A 332 -21.23 15.81 -8.63
C ILE A 332 -22.06 17.10 -8.61
N ALA A 333 -22.12 17.79 -7.47
CA ALA A 333 -22.81 19.07 -7.34
C ALA A 333 -22.27 20.12 -8.33
N HIS A 334 -20.95 20.17 -8.58
CA HIS A 334 -20.38 21.07 -9.57
C HIS A 334 -20.88 20.78 -11.00
N ARG A 335 -21.15 19.51 -11.34
CA ARG A 335 -21.72 19.09 -12.63
C ARG A 335 -23.20 19.46 -12.72
N LEU A 336 -23.96 19.18 -11.66
CA LEU A 336 -25.39 19.49 -11.57
C LEU A 336 -25.67 21.00 -11.63
N VAL A 337 -24.90 21.82 -10.90
CA VAL A 337 -24.96 23.28 -11.00
C VAL A 337 -24.66 23.75 -12.41
N GLY A 338 -23.70 23.13 -13.10
CA GLY A 338 -23.39 23.44 -14.50
C GLY A 338 -24.56 23.18 -15.45
N LEU A 339 -25.31 22.09 -15.25
CA LEU A 339 -26.52 21.78 -16.04
C LEU A 339 -27.66 22.75 -15.72
N ARG A 340 -27.88 23.05 -14.44
CA ARG A 340 -28.87 24.05 -13.99
C ARG A 340 -28.61 25.43 -14.58
N ASP A 341 -27.35 25.88 -14.52
CA ASP A 341 -26.92 27.18 -15.02
C ASP A 341 -26.98 27.26 -16.56
N ALA A 342 -26.93 26.11 -17.24
CA ALA A 342 -27.18 26.00 -18.67
C ALA A 342 -28.68 26.06 -19.04
N GLY A 343 -29.59 25.99 -18.05
CA GLY A 343 -31.03 26.13 -18.22
C GLY A 343 -31.82 24.81 -18.26
N TYR A 344 -31.19 23.68 -17.94
CA TYR A 344 -31.87 22.37 -17.93
C TYR A 344 -32.63 22.13 -16.62
N ASP A 345 -33.80 21.51 -16.73
CA ASP A 345 -34.46 20.83 -15.63
C ASP A 345 -33.88 19.42 -15.48
N VAL A 346 -33.21 19.17 -14.35
CA VAL A 346 -32.42 17.96 -14.12
C VAL A 346 -33.02 17.12 -13.00
N LEU A 347 -33.24 15.84 -13.26
CA LEU A 347 -33.45 14.84 -12.21
C LEU A 347 -32.13 14.11 -11.98
N ALA A 348 -31.51 14.31 -10.81
CA ALA A 348 -30.28 13.66 -10.41
C ALA A 348 -30.58 12.39 -9.61
N VAL A 349 -30.21 11.24 -10.16
CA VAL A 349 -30.28 9.93 -9.50
C VAL A 349 -28.90 9.66 -8.89
N VAL A 350 -28.83 9.67 -7.56
CA VAL A 350 -27.59 9.54 -6.78
C VAL A 350 -27.78 8.54 -5.65
N GLY A 351 -26.70 7.96 -5.14
CA GLY A 351 -26.75 7.10 -3.97
C GLY A 351 -27.27 7.86 -2.75
N ALA A 352 -28.07 7.19 -1.92
CA ALA A 352 -28.67 7.79 -0.72
C ALA A 352 -27.65 8.46 0.21
N GLY A 353 -26.43 7.91 0.30
CA GLY A 353 -25.33 8.48 1.10
C GLY A 353 -24.74 9.80 0.58
N HIS A 354 -24.98 10.14 -0.69
CA HIS A 354 -24.48 11.36 -1.33
C HIS A 354 -25.55 12.47 -1.39
N ARG A 355 -26.83 12.10 -1.29
CA ARG A 355 -27.97 13.01 -1.45
C ARG A 355 -27.87 14.27 -0.57
N GLU A 356 -27.73 14.12 0.75
CA GLU A 356 -27.72 15.25 1.68
C GLU A 356 -26.52 16.19 1.40
N GLY A 357 -25.35 15.61 1.09
CA GLY A 357 -24.15 16.37 0.78
C GLY A 357 -24.28 17.19 -0.51
N ILE A 358 -24.89 16.60 -1.53
CA ILE A 358 -25.17 17.26 -2.82
C ILE A 358 -26.22 18.37 -2.66
N GLU A 359 -27.36 18.08 -1.99
CA GLU A 359 -28.44 19.05 -1.76
C GLU A 359 -27.91 20.31 -1.04
N ARG A 360 -27.05 20.14 -0.03
CA ARG A 360 -26.38 21.24 0.67
C ARG A 360 -25.56 22.15 -0.27
N TYR A 361 -24.86 21.59 -1.25
CA TYR A 361 -24.13 22.38 -2.25
C TYR A 361 -25.05 23.01 -3.31
N LEU A 362 -26.18 22.37 -3.63
CA LEU A 362 -27.17 22.93 -4.55
C LEU A 362 -27.89 24.15 -3.94
N ASP A 363 -28.13 24.13 -2.63
CA ASP A 363 -28.72 25.22 -1.84
C ASP A 363 -27.78 26.41 -1.66
N ASP A 364 -26.48 26.16 -1.42
CA ASP A 364 -25.43 27.20 -1.39
C ASP A 364 -24.27 26.89 -2.35
N PRO A 365 -24.45 27.15 -3.68
CA PRO A 365 -23.42 26.89 -4.68
C PRO A 365 -22.12 27.68 -4.47
N ALA A 366 -22.16 28.79 -3.71
CA ALA A 366 -20.97 29.58 -3.42
C ALA A 366 -20.00 28.88 -2.47
N SER A 367 -20.46 27.85 -1.75
CA SER A 367 -19.63 27.02 -0.86
C SER A 367 -18.81 25.96 -1.60
N LEU A 368 -19.07 25.74 -2.90
CA LEU A 368 -18.37 24.73 -3.69
C LEU A 368 -16.86 25.03 -3.81
N PRO A 369 -16.00 24.04 -3.52
CA PRO A 369 -14.57 24.17 -3.79
C PRO A 369 -14.32 24.22 -5.32
N PRO A 370 -13.21 24.84 -5.76
CA PRO A 370 -12.93 24.95 -7.18
C PRO A 370 -12.71 23.58 -7.82
N MET A 371 -13.23 23.38 -9.04
CA MET A 371 -13.10 22.11 -9.77
C MET A 371 -11.66 21.59 -9.85
N SER A 372 -10.69 22.49 -9.99
CA SER A 372 -9.25 22.13 -10.02
C SER A 372 -8.72 21.52 -8.73
N SER A 373 -9.40 21.71 -7.59
CA SER A 373 -9.06 21.00 -6.35
C SER A 373 -9.72 19.64 -6.27
N LEU A 374 -10.82 19.41 -6.99
CA LEU A 374 -11.58 18.17 -7.01
C LEU A 374 -11.08 17.20 -8.08
N THR A 375 -10.35 17.71 -9.08
CA THR A 375 -9.78 16.93 -10.18
C THR A 375 -8.26 16.75 -10.08
N GLY A 376 -7.77 15.67 -10.69
CA GLY A 376 -6.37 15.26 -10.69
C GLY A 376 -5.92 14.58 -9.39
N THR A 377 -4.66 14.16 -9.37
CA THR A 377 -4.01 13.68 -8.15
C THR A 377 -3.64 14.87 -7.27
N GLU A 378 -4.04 14.87 -6.00
CA GLU A 378 -3.56 15.87 -5.03
C GLU A 378 -2.03 15.74 -4.90
N THR A 379 -1.33 16.50 -5.72
CA THR A 379 0.07 16.84 -5.49
C THR A 379 0.09 18.02 -4.54
N GLY A 380 -0.42 17.79 -3.33
CA GLY A 380 -0.33 18.77 -2.25
C GLY A 380 1.10 19.30 -2.20
N GLY A 381 1.26 20.63 -2.16
CA GLY A 381 2.52 21.39 -2.30
C GLY A 381 3.55 21.15 -1.20
N ARG A 382 3.76 19.90 -0.83
CA ARG A 382 4.75 19.43 0.12
C ARG A 382 6.08 19.31 -0.62
N ILE A 383 7.11 19.82 0.02
CA ILE A 383 8.50 19.62 -0.38
C ILE A 383 8.69 18.13 -0.70
N PRO A 384 9.24 17.77 -1.87
CA PRO A 384 9.36 16.38 -2.31
C PRO A 384 10.49 15.71 -1.54
N TRP A 385 10.31 15.52 -0.23
CA TRP A 385 11.30 14.97 0.68
C TRP A 385 11.83 13.62 0.18
N GLY A 386 10.98 12.77 -0.41
CA GLY A 386 11.42 11.54 -1.05
C GLY A 386 12.44 11.76 -2.17
N LYS A 387 12.21 12.76 -3.04
CA LYS A 387 13.15 13.13 -4.11
C LYS A 387 14.41 13.76 -3.57
N ILE A 388 14.31 14.62 -2.55
CA ILE A 388 15.46 15.26 -1.91
C ILE A 388 16.33 14.23 -1.18
N ILE A 389 15.73 13.34 -0.39
CA ILE A 389 16.42 12.25 0.30
C ILE A 389 17.03 11.31 -0.73
N GLY A 390 16.29 10.94 -1.79
CA GLY A 390 16.79 10.09 -2.86
C GLY A 390 18.02 10.68 -3.55
N ILE A 391 17.93 11.94 -4.01
CA ILE A 391 19.07 12.65 -4.61
C ILE A 391 20.21 12.82 -3.60
N GLY A 392 19.90 13.12 -2.34
CA GLY A 392 20.89 13.27 -1.28
C GLY A 392 21.66 11.97 -1.02
N LEU A 393 20.98 10.83 -0.99
CA LEU A 393 21.58 9.51 -0.88
C LEU A 393 22.44 9.20 -2.10
N SER A 394 21.93 9.43 -3.32
CA SER A 394 22.66 9.27 -4.57
C SER A 394 23.96 10.08 -4.60
N VAL A 395 23.87 11.37 -4.32
CA VAL A 395 25.02 12.30 -4.29
C VAL A 395 25.98 11.91 -3.18
N GLY A 396 25.47 11.59 -1.99
CA GLY A 396 26.28 11.14 -0.86
C GLY A 396 27.08 9.87 -1.18
N PHE A 397 26.44 8.89 -1.81
CA PHE A 397 27.06 7.64 -2.22
C PHE A 397 28.17 7.87 -3.27
N VAL A 398 27.87 8.60 -4.34
CA VAL A 398 28.87 8.91 -5.39
C VAL A 398 30.02 9.73 -4.80
N THR A 399 29.71 10.73 -3.97
CA THR A 399 30.71 11.57 -3.30
C THR A 399 31.61 10.72 -2.40
N PHE A 400 31.07 9.78 -1.65
CA PHE A 400 31.85 8.87 -0.80
C PHE A 400 32.92 8.10 -1.61
N PHE A 401 32.55 7.48 -2.72
CA PHE A 401 33.50 6.75 -3.56
C PHE A 401 34.52 7.68 -4.25
N VAL A 402 34.09 8.84 -4.74
CA VAL A 402 34.98 9.84 -5.35
C VAL A 402 35.99 10.34 -4.32
N LEU A 403 35.56 10.67 -3.10
CA LEU A 403 36.47 11.13 -2.04
C LEU A 403 37.46 10.04 -1.63
N LEU A 404 37.07 8.76 -1.57
CA LEU A 404 38.01 7.67 -1.30
C LEU A 404 39.08 7.58 -2.40
N ALA A 405 38.66 7.67 -3.67
CA ALA A 405 39.60 7.65 -4.80
C ALA A 405 40.56 8.85 -4.74
N MET A 406 40.05 10.04 -4.45
CA MET A 406 40.84 11.27 -4.32
C MET A 406 41.76 11.29 -3.09
N ALA A 407 41.43 10.51 -2.06
CA ALA A 407 42.29 10.28 -0.90
C ALA A 407 43.45 9.30 -1.20
N GLY A 408 43.53 8.73 -2.41
CA GLY A 408 44.58 7.81 -2.82
C GLY A 408 44.38 6.38 -2.33
N VAL A 409 43.14 5.99 -2.02
CA VAL A 409 42.80 4.60 -1.68
C VAL A 409 43.10 3.70 -2.89
N GLN A 410 43.72 2.56 -2.64
CA GLN A 410 44.16 1.63 -3.70
C GLN A 410 42.97 1.17 -4.56
N ASP A 411 43.13 1.21 -5.89
CA ASP A 411 42.10 0.76 -6.84
C ASP A 411 41.63 -0.68 -6.54
N GLY A 412 42.54 -1.55 -6.11
CA GLY A 412 42.22 -2.93 -5.73
C GLY A 412 41.25 -3.02 -4.55
N PHE A 413 41.32 -2.10 -3.58
CA PHE A 413 40.37 -2.02 -2.47
C PHE A 413 39.00 -1.54 -2.96
N LEU A 414 38.98 -0.46 -3.75
CA LEU A 414 37.73 0.10 -4.30
C LEU A 414 36.99 -0.93 -5.16
N LEU A 415 37.71 -1.69 -5.98
CA LEU A 415 37.14 -2.76 -6.80
C LEU A 415 36.59 -3.92 -5.96
N ARG A 416 37.25 -4.30 -4.86
CA ARG A 416 36.73 -5.34 -3.94
C ARG A 416 35.47 -4.87 -3.21
N LEU A 417 35.46 -3.62 -2.75
CA LEU A 417 34.31 -3.03 -2.07
C LEU A 417 33.11 -2.95 -3.02
N PHE A 418 33.32 -2.43 -4.24
CA PHE A 418 32.29 -2.42 -5.28
C PHE A 418 31.85 -3.83 -5.67
N GLY A 419 32.77 -4.77 -5.85
CA GLY A 419 32.47 -6.16 -6.21
C GLY A 419 31.65 -6.87 -5.13
N ALA A 420 31.96 -6.67 -3.85
CA ALA A 420 31.18 -7.21 -2.75
C ALA A 420 29.76 -6.62 -2.72
N TRP A 421 29.65 -5.30 -2.89
CA TRP A 421 28.36 -4.61 -2.96
C TRP A 421 27.49 -5.08 -4.13
N PHE A 422 28.08 -5.18 -5.33
CA PHE A 422 27.45 -5.69 -6.54
C PHE A 422 26.96 -7.12 -6.34
N LEU A 423 27.82 -8.01 -5.83
CA LEU A 423 27.48 -9.42 -5.63
C LEU A 423 26.35 -9.59 -4.61
N ILE A 424 26.42 -8.91 -3.47
CA ILE A 424 25.41 -9.04 -2.41
C ILE A 424 24.05 -8.54 -2.90
N ASN A 425 23.99 -7.36 -3.54
CA ASN A 425 22.75 -6.87 -4.12
C ASN A 425 22.22 -7.81 -5.19
N GLY A 426 23.09 -8.29 -6.08
CA GLY A 426 22.68 -9.18 -7.15
C GLY A 426 22.14 -10.52 -6.66
N VAL A 427 22.81 -11.15 -5.69
CA VAL A 427 22.40 -12.44 -5.13
C VAL A 427 21.08 -12.34 -4.38
N PHE A 428 20.90 -11.31 -3.56
CA PHE A 428 19.65 -11.13 -2.81
C PHE A 428 18.48 -10.77 -3.72
N ALA A 429 18.66 -9.83 -4.65
CA ALA A 429 17.61 -9.43 -5.58
C ALA A 429 17.21 -10.61 -6.51
N ALA A 430 18.18 -11.32 -7.09
CA ALA A 430 17.91 -12.50 -7.91
C ALA A 430 17.31 -13.64 -7.09
N GLY A 431 17.78 -13.84 -5.86
CA GLY A 431 17.27 -14.85 -4.93
C GLY A 431 15.80 -14.61 -4.57
N PHE A 432 15.44 -13.38 -4.21
CA PHE A 432 14.07 -13.01 -3.89
C PHE A 432 13.16 -13.04 -5.13
N ALA A 433 13.64 -12.58 -6.28
CA ALA A 433 12.94 -12.76 -7.55
C ALA A 433 12.66 -14.24 -7.82
N LYS A 434 13.62 -15.12 -7.50
CA LYS A 434 13.47 -16.56 -7.65
C LYS A 434 12.48 -17.18 -6.68
N LEU A 435 12.45 -16.72 -5.43
CA LEU A 435 11.45 -17.14 -4.46
C LEU A 435 10.03 -16.76 -4.91
N ALA A 436 9.89 -15.64 -5.63
CA ALA A 436 8.63 -15.22 -6.25
C ALA A 436 8.25 -16.01 -7.52
N GLY A 437 9.05 -16.99 -7.95
CA GLY A 437 8.78 -17.80 -9.13
C GLY A 437 9.26 -17.20 -10.47
N ALA A 438 10.10 -16.16 -10.45
CA ALA A 438 10.65 -15.56 -11.67
C ALA A 438 11.47 -16.55 -12.49
N ARG A 439 11.60 -16.33 -13.80
CA ARG A 439 12.55 -17.07 -14.63
C ARG A 439 14.00 -16.71 -14.27
N TRP A 440 14.93 -17.62 -14.55
CA TRP A 440 16.36 -17.39 -14.27
C TRP A 440 16.93 -16.20 -15.06
N THR A 441 16.43 -15.97 -16.28
CA THR A 441 16.77 -14.81 -17.11
C THR A 441 16.33 -13.51 -16.45
N SER A 442 15.07 -13.42 -16.03
CA SER A 442 14.50 -12.26 -15.35
C SER A 442 15.22 -11.97 -14.03
N ALA A 443 15.38 -13.00 -13.18
CA ALA A 443 16.08 -12.87 -11.91
C ALA A 443 17.55 -12.46 -12.10
N GLY A 444 18.23 -12.99 -13.13
CA GLY A 444 19.61 -12.62 -13.45
C GLY A 444 19.74 -11.14 -13.87
N VAL A 445 18.79 -10.63 -14.67
CA VAL A 445 18.77 -9.21 -15.06
C VAL A 445 18.48 -8.32 -13.85
N GLY A 446 17.48 -8.66 -13.03
CA GLY A 446 17.19 -7.95 -11.79
C GLY A 446 18.41 -7.89 -10.86
N GLY A 447 19.08 -9.03 -10.67
CA GLY A 447 20.30 -9.10 -9.88
C GLY A 447 21.45 -8.25 -10.45
N ALA A 448 21.67 -8.29 -11.77
CA ALA A 448 22.73 -7.50 -12.42
C ALA A 448 22.52 -5.98 -12.31
N VAL A 449 21.27 -5.53 -12.17
CA VAL A 449 20.91 -4.11 -12.06
C VAL A 449 20.70 -3.67 -10.60
N ALA A 450 20.57 -4.59 -9.64
CA ALA A 450 20.20 -4.28 -8.26
C ALA A 450 21.12 -3.31 -7.51
N TRP A 451 22.40 -3.23 -7.87
CA TRP A 451 23.32 -2.24 -7.31
C TRP A 451 22.96 -0.81 -7.71
N MET A 452 22.30 -0.61 -8.86
CA MET A 452 21.93 0.73 -9.33
C MET A 452 20.93 1.42 -8.39
N THR A 453 20.10 0.67 -7.66
CA THR A 453 19.13 1.23 -6.70
C THR A 453 19.80 2.08 -5.63
N SER A 454 20.96 1.65 -5.11
CA SER A 454 21.63 2.42 -4.06
C SER A 454 22.29 3.70 -4.62
N ILE A 455 22.58 3.76 -5.92
CA ILE A 455 23.05 4.97 -6.60
C ILE A 455 21.89 5.86 -7.02
N ASN A 456 20.80 5.29 -7.50
CA ASN A 456 19.60 6.00 -7.90
C ASN A 456 18.37 5.24 -7.41
N PRO A 457 17.76 5.67 -6.30
CA PRO A 457 16.58 5.02 -5.74
C PRO A 457 15.38 4.93 -6.70
N ALA A 458 15.36 5.73 -7.78
CA ALA A 458 14.31 5.64 -8.80
C ALA A 458 14.50 4.45 -9.75
N LEU A 459 15.70 3.87 -9.84
CA LEU A 459 15.99 2.72 -10.69
C LEU A 459 15.87 1.43 -9.89
N ALA A 460 14.65 0.93 -9.75
CA ALA A 460 14.40 -0.29 -9.01
C ALA A 460 14.58 -1.55 -9.90
N PRO A 461 15.35 -2.57 -9.48
CA PRO A 461 15.68 -3.75 -10.26
C PRO A 461 14.46 -4.59 -10.62
N GLY A 462 13.41 -4.52 -9.80
CA GLY A 462 12.13 -5.17 -10.06
C GLY A 462 11.51 -4.75 -11.38
N TRP A 463 11.63 -3.48 -11.80
CA TRP A 463 11.12 -3.04 -13.10
C TRP A 463 11.83 -3.74 -14.25
N PHE A 464 13.14 -3.94 -14.15
CA PHE A 464 13.94 -4.66 -15.15
C PHE A 464 13.62 -6.16 -15.14
N THR A 465 13.45 -6.76 -13.95
CA THR A 465 12.98 -8.15 -13.83
C THR A 465 11.62 -8.32 -14.47
N GLY A 466 10.66 -7.46 -14.13
CA GLY A 466 9.29 -7.50 -14.65
C GLY A 466 9.23 -7.30 -16.17
N TYR A 467 10.03 -6.36 -16.71
CA TYR A 467 10.15 -6.17 -18.15
C TYR A 467 10.63 -7.43 -18.89
N VAL A 468 11.60 -8.15 -18.33
CA VAL A 468 12.08 -9.41 -18.93
C VAL A 468 11.06 -10.53 -18.73
N GLU A 469 10.39 -10.57 -17.57
CA GLU A 469 9.37 -11.58 -17.28
C GLU A 469 8.15 -11.44 -18.20
N LEU A 470 7.72 -10.22 -18.52
CA LEU A 470 6.63 -9.92 -19.47
C LEU A 470 6.91 -10.38 -20.91
N ARG A 471 8.17 -10.61 -21.29
CA ARG A 471 8.48 -11.25 -22.58
C ARG A 471 8.13 -12.75 -22.60
N HIS A 472 7.79 -13.30 -21.44
CA HIS A 472 7.52 -14.72 -21.24
C HIS A 472 6.22 -15.01 -20.49
N LEU A 473 5.55 -13.98 -19.97
CA LEU A 473 4.25 -14.02 -19.32
C LEU A 473 3.36 -12.99 -19.99
N THR A 474 2.14 -13.41 -20.35
CA THR A 474 1.08 -12.54 -20.82
C THR A 474 0.16 -12.24 -19.65
N VAL A 475 -0.10 -10.96 -19.39
CA VAL A 475 -0.99 -10.49 -18.34
C VAL A 475 -2.23 -9.93 -19.02
N ASN A 476 -3.41 -10.30 -18.52
CA ASN A 476 -4.69 -9.82 -19.06
C ASN A 476 -5.48 -9.12 -17.96
N VAL A 477 -6.42 -8.25 -18.34
CA VAL A 477 -7.32 -7.59 -17.38
C VAL A 477 -8.18 -8.62 -16.64
N GLY A 478 -8.56 -9.72 -17.31
CA GLY A 478 -9.31 -10.83 -16.70
C GLY A 478 -8.61 -11.51 -15.52
N ASP A 479 -7.28 -11.40 -15.40
CA ASP A 479 -6.54 -11.93 -14.25
C ASP A 479 -7.02 -11.31 -12.92
N ILE A 480 -7.56 -10.08 -12.97
CA ILE A 480 -8.13 -9.38 -11.81
C ILE A 480 -9.38 -10.09 -11.30
N SER A 481 -10.28 -10.48 -12.21
CA SER A 481 -11.50 -11.23 -11.85
C SER A 481 -11.14 -12.55 -11.17
N THR A 482 -10.19 -13.29 -11.76
CA THR A 482 -9.72 -14.55 -11.18
C THR A 482 -9.13 -14.36 -9.79
N LEU A 483 -8.34 -13.30 -9.56
CA LEU A 483 -7.82 -13.01 -8.22
C LEU A 483 -8.93 -12.66 -7.22
N ASN A 484 -9.98 -11.99 -7.65
CA ASN A 484 -11.10 -11.62 -6.78
C ASN A 484 -11.97 -12.83 -6.44
N GLU A 485 -12.26 -13.69 -7.41
CA GLU A 485 -12.93 -14.97 -7.16
C GLU A 485 -12.16 -15.81 -6.13
N LEU A 486 -10.83 -15.88 -6.25
CA LEU A 486 -9.98 -16.58 -5.29
C LEU A 486 -10.01 -15.97 -3.88
N LEU A 487 -10.09 -14.65 -3.78
CA LEU A 487 -10.16 -13.96 -2.48
C LEU A 487 -11.54 -13.98 -1.83
N SER A 488 -12.60 -14.08 -2.64
CA SER A 488 -13.99 -14.17 -2.16
C SER A 488 -14.34 -15.57 -1.67
N ASP A 489 -13.54 -16.59 -2.02
CA ASP A 489 -13.73 -17.95 -1.53
C ASP A 489 -13.28 -18.09 -0.06
N GLU A 490 -14.22 -17.82 0.85
CA GLU A 490 -14.01 -17.96 2.30
C GLU A 490 -13.90 -19.43 2.76
N THR A 491 -14.14 -20.41 1.87
CA THR A 491 -14.10 -21.83 2.23
C THR A 491 -12.69 -22.43 2.17
N LYS A 492 -11.78 -21.78 1.43
CA LYS A 492 -10.40 -22.25 1.25
C LYS A 492 -9.47 -21.76 2.35
N PRO A 493 -8.49 -22.57 2.78
CA PRO A 493 -7.42 -22.11 3.64
C PRO A 493 -6.59 -20.99 2.98
N ILE A 494 -6.21 -19.96 3.74
CA ILE A 494 -5.42 -18.81 3.25
C ILE A 494 -4.15 -19.25 2.49
N GLY A 495 -3.46 -20.29 2.97
CA GLY A 495 -2.25 -20.78 2.31
C GLY A 495 -2.49 -21.36 0.91
N GLU A 496 -3.67 -21.94 0.69
CA GLU A 496 -4.10 -22.47 -0.61
C GLU A 496 -4.50 -21.32 -1.55
N ILE A 497 -5.27 -20.35 -1.04
CA ILE A 497 -5.61 -19.11 -1.77
C ILE A 497 -4.34 -18.41 -2.26
N VAL A 498 -3.37 -18.18 -1.37
CA VAL A 498 -2.10 -17.52 -1.74
C VAL A 498 -1.33 -18.33 -2.79
N SER A 499 -1.33 -19.66 -2.68
CA SER A 499 -0.69 -20.52 -3.69
C SER A 499 -1.34 -20.38 -5.06
N GLU A 500 -2.68 -20.43 -5.12
CA GLU A 500 -3.44 -20.28 -6.37
C GLU A 500 -3.26 -18.86 -6.96
N MET A 501 -3.16 -17.83 -6.12
CA MET A 501 -2.84 -16.47 -6.57
C MET A 501 -1.47 -16.42 -7.28
N PHE A 502 -0.45 -17.16 -6.82
CA PHE A 502 0.85 -17.25 -7.49
C PHE A 502 0.80 -17.95 -8.86
N ASP A 503 -0.27 -18.67 -9.17
CA ASP A 503 -0.52 -19.24 -10.50
C ASP A 503 -1.13 -18.21 -11.47
N VAL A 504 -1.71 -17.12 -10.97
CA VAL A 504 -2.23 -16.02 -11.79
C VAL A 504 -1.07 -15.15 -12.32
N PRO A 505 -0.96 -14.94 -13.66
CA PRO A 505 0.17 -14.21 -14.26
C PRO A 505 0.36 -12.80 -13.71
N LEU A 506 -0.71 -12.02 -13.56
CA LEU A 506 -0.66 -10.67 -12.99
C LEU A 506 -0.05 -10.65 -11.58
N PHE A 507 -0.60 -11.46 -10.66
CA PHE A 507 -0.14 -11.48 -9.28
C PHE A 507 1.31 -11.96 -9.18
N LYS A 508 1.65 -13.01 -9.93
CA LYS A 508 3.02 -13.49 -10.03
C LYS A 508 3.98 -12.39 -10.49
N LEU A 509 3.63 -11.64 -11.54
CA LEU A 509 4.46 -10.54 -12.03
C LEU A 509 4.68 -9.46 -10.94
N ILE A 510 3.60 -9.03 -10.28
CA ILE A 510 3.66 -8.04 -9.19
C ILE A 510 4.58 -8.54 -8.07
N MET A 511 4.42 -9.80 -7.64
CA MET A 511 5.24 -10.41 -6.60
C MET A 511 6.71 -10.53 -7.00
N VAL A 512 6.99 -10.88 -8.25
CA VAL A 512 8.36 -10.92 -8.80
C VAL A 512 9.01 -9.54 -8.74
N VAL A 513 8.31 -8.50 -9.19
CA VAL A 513 8.81 -7.11 -9.16
C VAL A 513 9.05 -6.67 -7.70
N ALA A 514 8.05 -6.87 -6.84
CA ALA A 514 8.08 -6.46 -5.43
C ALA A 514 9.20 -7.15 -4.66
N LEU A 515 9.30 -8.48 -4.73
CA LEU A 515 10.31 -9.24 -4.01
C LEU A 515 11.73 -8.95 -4.53
N THR A 516 11.92 -8.71 -5.83
CA THR A 516 13.23 -8.25 -6.35
C THR A 516 13.65 -6.93 -5.69
N ASN A 517 12.72 -5.96 -5.58
CA ASN A 517 12.99 -4.67 -4.95
C ASN A 517 13.29 -4.82 -3.45
N ILE A 518 12.49 -5.63 -2.73
CA ILE A 518 12.73 -5.94 -1.32
C ILE A 518 14.11 -6.58 -1.14
N GLY A 519 14.48 -7.54 -2.00
CA GLY A 519 15.79 -8.17 -1.98
C GLY A 519 16.93 -7.16 -2.12
N SER A 520 16.83 -6.19 -3.04
CA SER A 520 17.82 -5.11 -3.22
C SER A 520 17.90 -4.16 -2.01
N ILE A 521 16.76 -3.79 -1.42
CA ILE A 521 16.71 -2.94 -0.23
C ILE A 521 17.37 -3.66 0.96
N VAL A 522 16.97 -4.91 1.21
CA VAL A 522 17.56 -5.74 2.27
C VAL A 522 19.06 -5.88 2.05
N ALA A 523 19.51 -6.17 0.83
CA ALA A 523 20.92 -6.28 0.50
C ALA A 523 21.69 -4.99 0.78
N SER A 524 21.13 -3.83 0.41
CA SER A 524 21.74 -2.53 0.68
C SER A 524 21.87 -2.26 2.17
N LEU A 525 20.83 -2.54 2.96
CA LEU A 525 20.85 -2.42 4.42
C LEU A 525 21.89 -3.35 5.05
N LEU A 526 21.89 -4.63 4.68
CA LEU A 526 22.85 -5.61 5.18
C LEU A 526 24.29 -5.26 4.79
N PHE A 527 24.49 -4.76 3.58
CA PHE A 527 25.82 -4.34 3.11
C PHE A 527 26.36 -3.19 3.97
N VAL A 528 25.58 -2.12 4.13
CA VAL A 528 26.00 -0.96 4.93
C VAL A 528 26.22 -1.36 6.38
N SER A 529 25.34 -2.18 6.96
CA SER A 529 25.40 -2.53 8.39
C SER A 529 26.47 -3.54 8.77
N TYR A 530 26.77 -4.51 7.90
CA TYR A 530 27.62 -5.64 8.27
C TYR A 530 28.86 -5.80 7.41
N ILE A 531 28.81 -5.41 6.14
CA ILE A 531 29.90 -5.67 5.20
C ILE A 531 30.82 -4.46 5.08
N LEU A 532 30.25 -3.26 4.92
CA LEU A 532 31.01 -2.02 4.84
C LEU A 532 31.93 -1.80 6.07
N PRO A 533 31.51 -2.08 7.33
CA PRO A 533 32.40 -1.95 8.48
C PRO A 533 33.60 -2.89 8.44
N LEU A 534 33.46 -4.09 7.84
CA LEU A 534 34.58 -5.03 7.67
C LEU A 534 35.66 -4.44 6.77
N PHE A 535 35.26 -3.88 5.62
CA PHE A 535 36.17 -3.16 4.74
C PHE A 535 36.74 -1.90 5.40
N GLY A 536 35.95 -1.22 6.24
CA GLY A 536 36.40 -0.09 7.03
C GLY A 536 37.55 -0.43 7.97
N THR A 537 37.64 -1.66 8.50
CA THR A 537 38.78 -2.06 9.37
C THR A 537 40.12 -2.05 8.64
N GLU A 538 40.15 -2.35 7.33
CA GLU A 538 41.36 -2.26 6.51
C GLU A 538 41.83 -0.81 6.34
N LEU A 539 40.91 0.16 6.46
CA LEU A 539 41.17 1.60 6.37
C LEU A 539 41.43 2.26 7.74
N GLY A 540 41.53 1.48 8.83
CA GLY A 540 41.71 2.01 10.19
C GLY A 540 40.40 2.29 10.93
N GLY A 541 39.29 1.67 10.51
CA GLY A 541 37.98 1.81 11.11
C GLY A 541 37.24 3.09 10.69
N VAL A 542 36.20 3.44 11.45
CA VAL A 542 35.34 4.62 11.17
C VAL A 542 36.15 5.92 11.18
N ASP A 543 37.12 6.05 12.10
CA ASP A 543 37.99 7.23 12.20
C ASP A 543 38.94 7.35 10.99
N GLY A 544 39.43 6.21 10.50
CA GLY A 544 40.28 6.14 9.31
C GLY A 544 39.52 6.54 8.05
N VAL A 545 38.31 5.99 7.85
CA VAL A 545 37.41 6.38 6.75
C VAL A 545 37.09 7.87 6.81
N SER A 546 36.75 8.40 8.00
CA SER A 546 36.42 9.83 8.18
C SER A 546 37.61 10.73 7.82
N ARG A 547 38.83 10.32 8.17
CA ARG A 547 40.05 11.04 7.81
C ARG A 547 40.28 11.03 6.30
N LEU A 548 40.12 9.87 5.65
CA LEU A 548 40.21 9.74 4.20
C LEU A 548 39.17 10.61 3.48
N MET A 549 37.94 10.73 4.00
CA MET A 549 36.93 11.64 3.45
C MET A 549 37.40 13.10 3.47
N ILE A 550 37.97 13.56 4.59
CA ILE A 550 38.49 14.92 4.73
C ILE A 550 39.70 15.14 3.81
N GLU A 551 40.59 14.16 3.74
CA GLU A 551 41.79 14.22 2.89
C GLU A 551 41.43 14.24 1.41
N GLY A 552 40.52 13.37 0.97
CA GLY A 552 39.96 13.37 -0.38
C GLY A 552 39.31 14.70 -0.73
N ALA A 553 38.61 15.34 0.21
CA ALA A 553 37.99 16.64 -0.01
C ALA A 553 39.04 17.75 -0.17
N ARG A 554 40.10 17.73 0.64
CA ARG A 554 41.24 18.66 0.50
C ARG A 554 41.96 18.48 -0.83
N ASN A 555 42.29 17.24 -1.19
CA ASN A 555 42.94 16.91 -2.46
C ASN A 555 42.10 17.34 -3.67
N SER A 556 40.77 17.13 -3.59
CA SER A 556 39.83 17.58 -4.62
C SER A 556 39.80 19.11 -4.73
N ALA A 557 39.73 19.82 -3.61
CA ALA A 557 39.74 21.28 -3.58
C ALA A 557 41.05 21.86 -4.15
N GLU A 558 42.20 21.28 -3.81
CA GLU A 558 43.50 21.66 -4.38
C GLU A 558 43.58 21.42 -5.89
N LEU A 559 43.07 20.29 -6.37
CA LEU A 559 43.03 19.96 -7.80
C LEU A 559 42.17 20.97 -8.57
N ILE A 560 40.97 21.27 -8.07
CA ILE A 560 40.07 22.26 -8.66
C ILE A 560 40.74 23.63 -8.67
N TRP A 561 41.32 24.06 -7.54
CA TRP A 561 42.02 25.33 -7.44
C TRP A 561 43.14 25.45 -8.49
N ARG A 562 44.02 24.45 -8.59
CA ARG A 562 45.10 24.41 -9.61
C ARG A 562 44.62 24.36 -11.06
N THR A 563 43.40 23.91 -11.30
CA THR A 563 42.83 23.86 -12.65
C THR A 563 42.16 25.18 -13.04
N VAL A 564 41.66 25.92 -12.04
CA VAL A 564 40.91 27.18 -12.24
C VAL A 564 41.83 28.40 -12.13
N THR A 565 42.94 28.33 -11.39
CA THR A 565 44.00 29.35 -11.32
C THR A 565 45.24 28.92 -12.08
#